data_AF-A0A6M3M832-F1
#
_entry.id   AF-A0A6M3M832-F1
#
_cell.length_a   1.000
_cell.length_b   1.000
_cell.length_c   1.000
_cell.angle_alpha   90.00
_cell.angle_beta   90.00
_cell.angle_gamma   90.00
#
_symmetry.space_group_name_H-M   'P 1'
#
loop_
_entity.id
_entity.type
_entity.pdbx_description
1 polymer ?
#
loop_
_entity_poly.entity_id
_entity_poly.type
_entity_poly.pdbx_seq_one_letter_code
_entity_poly.pdbx_strand_id
1 'polypeptide(L)'
;MLSYNLNGEFRISQWQCPLCGKIVSVNHYDPTDFDDDILLIQVRGLGRGKGFEVAEKYSLLDGDNPELLDLISDRVAILYDLLYEDIEEEHEDINDFEEDIID
;
A
#
# COMPACT_ATOMS: atom_id res chain seq x y z
N MET A 1 -17.07 12.39 6.91
CA MET A 1 -17.48 12.70 8.30
C MET A 1 -16.22 12.57 9.14
N LEU A 2 -15.56 13.68 9.47
CA LEU A 2 -14.33 13.68 10.26
C LEU A 2 -14.71 13.56 11.73
N SER A 3 -14.29 12.49 12.38
CA SER A 3 -14.53 12.26 13.82
C SER A 3 -13.53 13.05 14.65
N TYR A 4 -14.01 14.05 15.38
CA TYR A 4 -13.24 14.84 16.34
C TYR A 4 -13.26 14.20 17.73
N ASN A 5 -12.13 14.26 18.44
CA ASN A 5 -12.12 14.16 19.91
C ASN A 5 -12.14 15.58 20.50
N LEU A 6 -12.71 15.71 21.70
CA LEU A 6 -12.96 16.97 22.43
C LEU A 6 -11.71 17.84 22.71
N ASN A 7 -10.51 17.35 22.38
CA ASN A 7 -9.22 18.03 22.59
C ASN A 7 -8.60 18.64 21.33
N GLY A 8 -9.27 18.59 20.17
CA GLY A 8 -8.78 19.21 18.94
C GLY A 8 -7.62 18.48 18.25
N GLU A 9 -7.19 17.33 18.77
CA GLU A 9 -6.19 16.48 18.11
C GLU A 9 -6.81 15.69 16.96
N PHE A 10 -6.22 15.83 15.76
CA PHE A 10 -6.55 15.00 14.61
C PHE A 10 -6.17 13.55 14.90
N ARG A 11 -7.17 12.70 15.12
CA ARG A 11 -6.95 11.24 15.15
C ARG A 11 -7.16 10.67 13.76
N ILE A 12 -6.10 10.13 13.20
CA ILE A 12 -6.17 9.31 11.99
C ILE A 12 -7.13 8.16 12.29
N SER A 13 -8.15 7.98 11.45
CA SER A 13 -9.17 6.91 11.64
C SER A 13 -9.23 5.94 10.46
N GLN A 14 -8.67 6.33 9.31
CA GLN A 14 -8.52 5.50 8.13
C GLN A 14 -7.09 5.56 7.59
N TRP A 15 -6.61 4.45 7.05
CA TRP A 15 -5.42 4.36 6.21
C TRP A 15 -5.83 4.08 4.78
N GLN A 16 -5.10 4.64 3.82
CA GLN A 16 -5.23 4.31 2.41
C GLN A 16 -3.97 3.55 1.97
N CYS A 17 -4.13 2.34 1.44
CA CYS A 17 -3.02 1.59 0.86
C CYS A 17 -2.44 2.38 -0.34
N PRO A 18 -1.13 2.64 -0.38
CA PRO A 18 -0.51 3.42 -1.44
C PRO A 18 -0.36 2.66 -2.77
N LEU A 19 -0.51 1.32 -2.74
CA LEU A 19 -0.42 0.43 -3.90
C LEU A 19 -1.80 0.25 -4.56
N CYS A 20 -2.79 -0.27 -3.82
CA CYS A 20 -4.10 -0.59 -4.38
C CYS A 20 -5.20 0.45 -4.07
N GLY A 21 -4.89 1.49 -3.29
CA GLY A 21 -5.83 2.57 -2.96
C GLY A 21 -6.95 2.18 -1.99
N LYS A 22 -6.98 0.93 -1.51
CA LYS A 22 -7.98 0.43 -0.55
C LYS A 22 -7.90 1.20 0.76
N ILE A 23 -9.05 1.67 1.24
CA ILE A 23 -9.18 2.41 2.50
C ILE A 23 -9.64 1.45 3.60
N VAL A 24 -8.92 1.41 4.72
CA VAL A 24 -9.27 0.57 5.88
C VAL A 24 -9.23 1.36 7.18
N SER A 25 -9.95 0.90 8.20
CA SER A 25 -9.89 1.49 9.53
C SER A 25 -8.53 1.22 10.18
N VAL A 26 -7.98 2.20 10.90
CA VAL A 26 -6.71 2.05 11.65
C VAL A 26 -6.77 0.89 12.65
N ASN A 27 -7.93 0.66 13.26
CA ASN A 27 -8.10 -0.41 14.26
C ASN A 27 -8.04 -1.82 13.66
N HIS A 28 -8.20 -1.93 12.33
CA HIS A 28 -8.21 -3.20 11.59
C HIS A 28 -7.19 -3.15 10.44
N TYR A 29 -6.17 -2.31 10.57
CA TYR A 29 -5.10 -2.25 9.58
C TYR A 29 -4.16 -3.42 9.82
N ASP A 30 -4.31 -4.47 9.02
CA ASP A 30 -3.31 -5.52 8.87
C ASP A 30 -2.77 -5.45 7.43
N PRO A 31 -1.48 -5.09 7.23
CA PRO A 31 -0.90 -5.02 5.90
C PRO A 31 -0.85 -6.39 5.20
N THR A 32 -0.88 -7.49 5.94
CA THR A 32 -0.90 -8.86 5.36
C THR A 32 -2.28 -9.27 4.84
N ASP A 33 -3.34 -8.57 5.24
CA ASP A 33 -4.72 -8.77 4.73
C ASP A 33 -4.98 -8.08 3.37
N PHE A 34 -3.99 -7.36 2.85
CA PHE A 34 -4.07 -6.82 1.51
C PHE A 34 -3.54 -7.86 0.54
N ASP A 35 -4.41 -8.38 -0.33
CA ASP A 35 -3.95 -9.06 -1.52
C ASP A 35 -3.04 -8.08 -2.29
N ASP A 36 -1.81 -8.50 -2.59
CA ASP A 36 -0.87 -7.76 -3.45
C ASP A 36 -1.40 -7.61 -4.89
N ASP A 37 -2.56 -8.20 -5.17
CA ASP A 37 -3.25 -8.18 -6.43
C ASP A 37 -4.28 -7.06 -6.53
N ILE A 38 -4.34 -6.42 -7.70
CA ILE A 38 -5.31 -5.36 -8.00
C ILE A 38 -6.51 -5.98 -8.69
N LEU A 39 -7.57 -6.26 -7.93
CA LEU A 39 -8.75 -6.92 -8.44
C LEU A 39 -9.76 -5.96 -9.07
N LEU A 40 -10.12 -6.19 -10.33
CA LEU A 40 -11.34 -5.67 -10.93
C LEU A 40 -12.49 -6.64 -10.66
N ILE A 41 -13.58 -6.10 -10.11
CA ILE A 41 -14.80 -6.87 -9.87
C ILE A 41 -15.89 -6.44 -10.84
N GLN A 42 -16.40 -7.39 -11.62
CA GLN A 42 -17.62 -7.18 -12.38
C GLN A 42 -18.81 -7.50 -11.50
N VAL A 43 -19.70 -6.53 -11.34
CA VAL A 43 -20.92 -6.69 -10.54
C VAL A 43 -22.15 -6.76 -11.43
N ARG A 44 -23.10 -7.61 -11.04
CA ARG A 44 -24.41 -7.76 -11.67
C ARG A 44 -25.50 -7.31 -10.71
N GLY A 45 -26.44 -6.50 -11.20
CA GLY A 45 -27.61 -6.11 -10.43
C GLY A 45 -28.60 -7.27 -10.27
N LEU A 46 -29.09 -7.50 -9.05
CA LEU A 46 -30.08 -8.54 -8.71
C LEU A 46 -31.54 -8.08 -8.88
N GLY A 47 -31.74 -6.84 -9.33
CA GLY A 47 -33.05 -6.19 -9.47
C GLY A 47 -33.34 -5.14 -8.40
N ARG A 48 -34.51 -4.49 -8.49
CA ARG A 48 -34.90 -3.38 -7.61
C ARG A 48 -34.87 -3.79 -6.14
N GLY A 49 -34.09 -3.08 -5.33
CA GLY A 49 -34.01 -3.25 -3.88
C GLY A 49 -33.21 -4.46 -3.40
N LYS A 50 -32.62 -5.26 -4.30
CA LYS A 50 -31.89 -6.49 -3.95
C LYS A 50 -30.37 -6.35 -3.96
N GLY A 51 -29.85 -5.18 -4.33
CA GLY A 51 -28.41 -4.92 -4.39
C GLY A 51 -27.74 -5.53 -5.63
N PHE A 52 -26.49 -5.94 -5.46
CA PHE A 52 -25.63 -6.48 -6.52
C PHE A 52 -24.93 -7.76 -6.03
N GLU A 53 -24.61 -8.63 -6.98
CA GLU A 53 -23.73 -9.77 -6.77
C GLU A 53 -22.44 -9.59 -7.58
N VAL A 54 -21.34 -10.20 -7.11
CA VAL A 54 -20.09 -10.24 -7.88
C VAL A 54 -20.22 -11.36 -8.90
N ALA A 55 -20.17 -10.99 -10.19
CA ALA A 55 -20.27 -11.93 -11.30
C ALA A 55 -18.90 -12.54 -11.64
N GLU A 56 -17.89 -11.70 -11.78
CA GLU A 56 -16.52 -12.12 -12.13
C GLU A 56 -15.50 -11.27 -11.38
N LYS A 57 -14.32 -11.84 -11.14
CA LYS A 57 -13.15 -11.17 -10.57
C LYS A 57 -11.98 -11.36 -11.54
N TYR A 58 -11.25 -10.29 -11.80
CA TYR A 58 -10.07 -10.30 -12.65
C TYR A 58 -8.91 -9.68 -11.86
N SER A 59 -7.78 -10.36 -11.85
CA SER A 59 -6.51 -9.73 -11.49
C SER A 59 -6.11 -8.78 -12.62
N LEU A 60 -5.77 -7.54 -12.28
CA LEU A 60 -5.12 -6.64 -13.23
C LEU A 60 -3.64 -7.00 -13.45
N LEU A 61 -3.05 -7.80 -12.55
CA LEU A 61 -1.70 -8.31 -12.70
C LEU A 61 -1.63 -9.53 -13.62
N ASP A 62 -2.73 -10.29 -13.76
CA ASP A 62 -2.85 -11.40 -14.72
C ASP A 62 -3.11 -10.93 -16.17
N GLY A 63 -3.20 -9.62 -16.41
CA GLY A 63 -3.60 -9.04 -17.69
C GLY A 63 -2.45 -8.70 -18.65
N ASP A 64 -2.75 -8.68 -19.95
CA ASP A 64 -1.84 -8.30 -21.04
C ASP A 64 -1.56 -6.77 -21.13
N ASN A 65 -1.65 -6.02 -20.03
CA ASN A 65 -1.47 -4.56 -20.04
C ASN A 65 -0.11 -4.14 -19.45
N PRO A 66 0.96 -4.05 -20.25
CA PRO A 66 2.29 -3.72 -19.79
C PRO A 66 2.41 -2.30 -19.21
N GLU A 67 1.62 -1.34 -19.71
CA GLU A 67 1.65 0.05 -19.21
C GLU A 67 1.23 0.14 -17.74
N LEU A 68 0.34 -0.75 -17.30
CA LEU A 68 -0.10 -0.77 -15.90
C LEU A 68 1.02 -1.27 -14.98
N LEU A 69 1.81 -2.24 -15.42
CA LEU A 69 2.97 -2.73 -14.69
C LEU A 69 4.03 -1.64 -14.55
N ASP A 70 4.29 -0.87 -15.62
CA ASP A 70 5.21 0.25 -15.58
C ASP A 70 4.77 1.31 -14.55
N LEU A 71 3.48 1.68 -14.55
CA LEU A 71 2.93 2.63 -13.58
C LEU A 71 3.02 2.13 -12.13
N ILE A 72 2.80 0.83 -11.89
CA ILE A 72 2.95 0.24 -10.56
C ILE A 72 4.42 0.24 -10.16
N SER A 73 5.32 -0.13 -11.06
CA SER A 73 6.77 -0.14 -10.83
C SER A 73 7.27 1.26 -10.46
N ASP A 74 6.88 2.29 -11.21
CA ASP A 74 7.23 3.69 -10.92
C ASP A 74 6.72 4.11 -9.54
N ARG A 75 5.48 3.71 -9.19
CA ARG A 75 4.89 4.01 -7.88
C ARG A 75 5.69 3.34 -6.75
N VAL A 76 6.10 2.08 -6.93
CA VAL A 76 6.88 1.32 -5.96
C VAL A 76 8.26 1.95 -5.79
N ALA A 77 8.93 2.35 -6.89
CA ALA A 77 10.22 3.03 -6.83
C ALA A 77 10.14 4.32 -5.99
N ILE A 78 9.16 5.18 -6.26
CA ILE A 78 8.96 6.41 -5.48
C ILE A 78 8.72 6.11 -3.99
N LEU A 79 7.92 5.08 -3.68
CA LEU A 79 7.66 4.71 -2.28
C LEU A 79 8.91 4.14 -1.60
N TYR A 80 9.72 3.39 -2.34
CA TYR A 80 11.00 2.88 -1.85
C TYR A 80 11.94 4.04 -1.52
N ASP A 81 12.12 4.98 -2.46
CA ASP A 81 12.95 6.16 -2.26
C ASP A 81 12.48 6.94 -1.03
N LEU A 82 11.19 7.25 -0.90
CA LEU A 82 10.66 7.96 0.27
C LEU A 82 10.85 7.23 1.61
N LEU A 83 10.99 5.91 1.61
CA LEU A 83 11.15 5.12 2.83
C LEU A 83 12.62 4.86 3.18
N TYR A 84 13.51 4.86 2.18
CA TYR A 84 14.90 4.41 2.32
C TYR A 84 15.93 5.47 1.90
N GLU A 85 15.56 6.61 1.32
CA GLU A 85 16.47 7.74 1.04
C GLU A 85 17.20 8.20 2.32
N ASP A 86 16.50 8.24 3.45
CA ASP A 86 17.08 8.67 4.74
C ASP A 86 17.98 7.59 5.39
N ILE A 87 17.92 6.33 4.93
CA ILE A 87 18.67 5.21 5.54
C ILE A 87 20.07 5.06 4.90
N GLU A 88 20.26 5.50 3.67
CA GLU A 88 21.57 5.44 3.00
C GLU A 88 22.59 6.43 3.59
N GLU A 89 22.15 7.54 4.20
CA GLU A 89 23.05 8.49 4.88
C GLU A 89 23.55 8.00 6.26
N GLU A 90 22.86 7.06 6.93
CA GLU A 90 23.26 6.54 8.25
C GLU A 90 24.20 5.33 8.19
N HIS A 91 24.37 4.70 7.03
CA HIS A 91 25.17 3.48 6.87
C HIS A 91 26.62 3.71 6.40
N GLU A 92 27.05 4.94 6.10
CA GLU A 92 28.45 5.23 5.73
C GLU A 92 29.43 5.19 6.93
N ASP A 93 28.96 5.21 8.18
CA ASP A 93 29.82 5.36 9.36
C ASP A 93 30.24 4.06 10.10
N ILE A 94 29.81 2.86 9.64
CA ILE A 94 30.03 1.61 10.40
C ILE A 94 31.20 0.76 9.85
N ASN A 95 31.73 1.03 8.66
CA ASN A 95 32.76 0.17 8.04
C ASN A 95 34.23 0.55 8.35
N ASP A 96 34.50 1.57 9.16
CA ASP A 96 35.88 2.03 9.43
C ASP A 96 36.56 1.39 10.67
N PHE A 97 36.01 0.33 11.28
CA PHE A 97 36.54 -0.23 12.54
C PHE A 97 37.06 -1.67 12.54
N GLU A 98 37.21 -2.34 11.40
CA GLU A 98 37.75 -3.72 11.35
C GLU A 98 39.03 -3.88 10.51
N GLU A 99 40.08 -3.06 10.74
CA GLU A 99 41.41 -3.34 10.17
C GLU A 99 42.62 -3.21 11.12
N ASP A 100 42.44 -3.22 12.45
CA ASP A 100 43.59 -3.06 13.40
C ASP A 100 43.63 -4.09 14.56
N ILE A 101 43.36 -5.37 14.32
CA ILE A 101 43.71 -6.42 15.30
C ILE A 101 44.24 -7.69 14.62
N ILE A 102 45.39 -7.63 13.94
CA ILE A 102 46.36 -8.75 13.91
C ILE A 102 47.77 -8.16 13.72
N ASP A 103 48.54 -8.07 14.81
CA ASP A 103 50.01 -8.13 14.80
C ASP A 103 50.48 -8.99 15.97
#